data_AF-A0A923SB83-F1
#
_entry.id   AF-A0A923SB83-F1
#
_cell.length_a   1.000
_cell.length_b   1.000
_cell.length_c   1.000
_cell.angle_alpha   90.00
_cell.angle_beta   90.00
_cell.angle_gamma   90.00
#
_symmetry.space_group_name_H-M   'P 1'
#
loop_
_entity.id
_entity.type
_entity.pdbx_description
1 polymer ?
#
loop_
_entity_poly.entity_id
_entity_poly.type
_entity_poly.pdbx_seq_one_letter_code
_entity_poly.pdbx_strand_id
1 'polypeptide(L)' 'MTCTRAQIVAFLWRSEKSPAAGTANPFADVKSTAYYADAVLWAVKENITKGTTNTTFSPDADCTRAQIVTFLYRFTVE' A
#
# COMPACT_ATOMS: atom_id res chain seq x y z
N MET A 1 20.23 -2.28 0.56
CA MET A 1 19.06 -1.48 0.17
C MET A 1 17.82 -2.16 0.71
N THR A 2 16.93 -1.40 1.33
CA THR A 2 15.65 -1.82 1.89
C THR A 2 14.52 -1.44 0.93
N CYS A 3 13.44 -2.22 0.91
CA CYS A 3 12.25 -1.87 0.13
C CYS A 3 11.40 -0.86 0.89
N THR A 4 10.86 0.14 0.21
CA THR A 4 9.94 1.11 0.79
C THR A 4 8.53 0.52 0.93
N ARG A 5 7.70 1.13 1.76
CA ARG A 5 6.29 0.73 1.93
C ARG A 5 5.52 0.79 0.61
N ALA A 6 5.75 1.82 -0.21
CA ALA A 6 5.14 1.95 -1.53
C ALA A 6 5.55 0.82 -2.48
N GLN A 7 6.82 0.41 -2.46
CA GLN A 7 7.32 -0.69 -3.29
C GLN A 7 6.66 -2.02 -2.94
N ILE A 8 6.56 -2.35 -1.64
CA ILE A 8 5.95 -3.60 -1.19
C ILE A 8 4.47 -3.67 -1.60
N VAL A 9 3.71 -2.60 -1.39
CA VAL A 9 2.29 -2.56 -1.79
C VAL A 9 2.14 -2.65 -3.32
N ALA A 10 3.01 -1.96 -4.07
CA ALA A 10 3.00 -2.06 -5.53
C ALA A 10 3.32 -3.47 -6.05
N PHE A 11 4.15 -4.25 -5.35
CA PHE A 11 4.41 -5.64 -5.71
C PHE A 11 3.18 -6.53 -5.52
N LEU A 12 2.48 -6.41 -4.38
CA LEU A 12 1.25 -7.16 -4.11
C LEU A 12 0.13 -6.79 -5.09
N TRP A 13 -0.03 -5.50 -5.37
CA TRP A 13 -1.03 -5.05 -6.34
C TRP A 13 -0.74 -5.59 -7.76
N ARG A 14 0.54 -5.65 -8.15
CA ARG A 14 0.94 -6.23 -9.44
C ARG A 14 0.82 -7.75 -9.49
N SER A 15 0.99 -8.46 -8.38
CA SER A 15 0.75 -9.91 -8.36
C SER A 15 -0.71 -10.26 -8.63
N GLU A 16 -1.63 -9.36 -8.27
CA GLU A 16 -3.06 -9.45 -8.61
C GLU A 16 -3.42 -8.90 -10.00
N LYS A 17 -2.43 -8.69 -10.87
CA LYS A 17 -2.60 -8.14 -12.22
C LYS A 17 -3.19 -6.73 -12.24
N SER A 18 -2.86 -5.91 -11.23
CA SER A 18 -3.20 -4.49 -11.17
C SER A 18 -4.72 -4.22 -11.18
N PRO A 19 -5.48 -4.76 -10.20
CA PRO A 19 -6.92 -4.56 -10.09
C PRO A 19 -7.29 -3.08 -9.87
N ALA A 20 -8.57 -2.75 -10.05
CA ALA A 20 -9.07 -1.40 -9.90
C ALA A 20 -8.78 -0.82 -8.50
N ALA A 21 -8.28 0.41 -8.47
CA ALA A 21 -8.02 1.17 -7.26
C ALA A 21 -9.31 1.52 -6.49
N GLY A 22 -9.17 1.80 -5.20
CA GLY A 22 -10.21 2.49 -4.43
C GLY A 22 -10.40 3.94 -4.91
N THR A 23 -11.60 4.49 -4.74
CA THR A 23 -11.94 5.85 -5.20
C THR A 23 -11.59 6.94 -4.19
N ALA A 24 -11.49 6.61 -2.89
CA ALA A 24 -11.18 7.56 -1.83
C ALA A 24 -9.70 7.47 -1.45
N ASN A 25 -8.98 8.59 -1.56
CA ASN A 25 -7.62 8.72 -1.05
C ASN A 25 -7.62 9.39 0.34
N PRO A 26 -7.36 8.65 1.43
CA PRO A 26 -7.29 9.24 2.77
C PRO A 26 -5.94 9.91 3.06
N PHE A 27 -4.91 9.70 2.23
CA PHE A 27 -3.53 10.05 2.56
C PHE A 27 -3.04 11.31 1.84
N ALA A 28 -2.56 12.28 2.63
CA ALA A 28 -2.04 13.54 2.11
C ALA A 28 -0.70 13.40 1.37
N ASP A 29 0.07 12.35 1.69
CA ASP A 29 1.39 12.06 1.12
C ASP A 29 1.35 11.08 -0.07
N VAL A 30 0.16 10.77 -0.59
CA VAL A 30 -0.05 9.95 -1.79
C VAL A 30 -0.64 10.82 -2.88
N LYS A 31 0.23 11.29 -3.80
CA LYS A 31 -0.21 12.07 -4.98
C LYS A 31 -0.84 11.14 -6.01
N SER A 32 -1.92 11.57 -6.66
CA SER A 32 -2.60 10.78 -7.71
C SER A 32 -1.71 10.43 -8.91
N THR A 33 -0.65 11.20 -9.14
CA THR A 33 0.32 10.97 -10.22
C THR A 33 1.47 10.03 -9.83
N ALA A 34 1.54 9.59 -8.56
CA ALA A 34 2.58 8.68 -8.12
C ALA A 34 2.34 7.28 -8.68
N TYR A 35 3.42 6.58 -9.08
CA TYR A 35 3.32 5.24 -9.69
C TYR A 35 2.64 4.19 -8.79
N TYR A 36 2.63 4.42 -7.48
CA TYR A 36 2.06 3.55 -6.46
C TYR A 36 0.67 4.00 -5.99
N ALA A 37 0.13 5.11 -6.49
CA ALA A 37 -1.12 5.68 -6.01
C ALA A 37 -2.26 4.65 -6.07
N ASP A 38 -2.48 4.07 -7.25
CA ASP A 38 -3.52 3.07 -7.46
C ASP A 38 -3.33 1.83 -6.58
N ALA A 39 -2.08 1.38 -6.44
CA ALA A 39 -1.74 0.25 -5.58
C ALA A 39 -2.06 0.53 -4.10
N VAL A 40 -1.77 1.73 -3.61
CA VAL A 40 -2.08 2.13 -2.24
C VAL A 40 -3.58 2.23 -2.03
N LEU A 41 -4.32 2.82 -2.97
CA LEU A 41 -5.77 2.95 -2.87
C LEU A 41 -6.49 1.60 -2.94
N TRP A 42 -6.01 0.69 -3.80
CA TRP A 42 -6.45 -0.70 -3.79
C TRP A 42 -6.16 -1.36 -2.44
N ALA A 43 -4.94 -1.24 -1.92
CA ALA A 43 -4.57 -1.85 -0.65
C ALA A 43 -5.36 -1.31 0.55
N VAL A 44 -5.84 -0.07 0.50
CA VAL A 44 -6.76 0.48 1.50
C VAL A 44 -8.14 -0.15 1.34
N LYS A 45 -8.66 -0.22 0.11
CA LYS A 45 -9.96 -0.82 -0.22
C LYS A 45 -10.05 -2.28 0.25
N GLU A 46 -8.98 -3.04 0.02
CA GLU A 46 -8.86 -4.45 0.43
C GLU A 46 -8.37 -4.62 1.89
N ASN A 47 -8.30 -3.54 2.68
CA ASN A 47 -7.87 -3.56 4.09
C ASN A 47 -6.44 -4.11 4.36
N ILE A 48 -5.58 -4.18 3.34
CA ILE A 48 -4.19 -4.60 3.44
C ILE A 48 -3.37 -3.57 4.25
N THR A 49 -3.64 -2.28 4.05
CA THR A 49 -2.96 -1.18 4.76
C THR A 49 -3.93 -0.14 5.29
N LYS A 50 -3.55 0.49 6.41
CA LYS A 50 -4.27 1.61 7.03
C LYS A 50 -3.43 2.90 7.09
N GLY A 51 -2.25 2.90 6.46
CA GLY A 51 -1.27 3.96 6.63
C GLY A 51 -0.44 3.82 7.90
N THR A 52 0.44 4.79 8.15
CA THR A 52 1.16 4.97 9.42
C THR A 52 0.35 5.84 10.39
N THR A 53 -0.53 6.68 9.85
CA THR A 53 -1.60 7.39 10.56
C THR A 53 -2.87 7.33 9.71
N ASN A 54 -3.97 7.90 10.21
CA ASN A 54 -5.22 7.99 9.44
C ASN A 54 -5.10 8.81 8.14
N THR A 55 -4.12 9.69 8.03
CA THR A 55 -3.95 10.62 6.89
C THR A 55 -2.56 10.57 6.26
N THR A 56 -1.74 9.59 6.64
CA THR A 56 -0.35 9.46 6.16
C THR A 56 -0.03 8.01 5.88
N PHE A 57 0.51 7.73 4.69
CA PHE A 57 0.92 6.38 4.29
C PHE A 57 2.40 6.10 4.53
N SER A 58 3.24 7.14 4.46
CA SER A 58 4.71 7.12 4.49
C SER A 58 5.30 6.27 3.35
N PRO A 59 5.10 6.66 2.07
CA PRO A 59 5.45 5.84 0.90
C PRO A 59 6.96 5.53 0.79
N ASP A 60 7.79 6.51 1.13
CA ASP A 60 9.25 6.43 1.00
C ASP A 60 9.95 5.86 2.24
N ALA A 61 9.20 5.61 3.31
CA ALA A 61 9.77 5.01 4.52
C ALA A 61 10.14 3.54 4.28
N ASP A 62 11.25 3.14 4.88
CA ASP A 62 11.69 1.74 4.89
C ASP A 62 10.60 0.84 5.48
N CYS A 63 10.28 -0.23 4.76
CA CYS A 63 9.32 -1.22 5.23
C CYS A 63 10.04 -2.24 6.11
N THR A 64 9.73 -2.23 7.41
CA THR A 64 10.28 -3.22 8.34
C THR A 64 9.78 -4.63 7.99
N ARG A 65 10.55 -5.67 8.38
CA ARG A 65 10.13 -7.07 8.18
C ARG A 65 8.76 -7.37 8.77
N ALA A 66 8.45 -6.82 9.94
CA ALA A 66 7.15 -6.99 10.59
C ALA A 66 6.01 -6.36 9.78
N GLN A 67 6.23 -5.18 9.18
CA GLN A 67 5.24 -4.54 8.31
C GLN A 67 5.01 -5.35 7.03
N ILE A 68 6.07 -5.89 6.41
CA ILE A 68 5.96 -6.76 5.24
C ILE A 68 5.10 -7.97 5.55
N VAL A 69 5.38 -8.68 6.66
CA VAL A 69 4.58 -9.84 7.09
C VAL A 69 3.14 -9.45 7.41
N THR A 70 2.91 -8.26 7.98
CA THR A 70 1.56 -7.77 8.24
C THR A 70 0.77 -7.53 6.95
N PHE A 71 1.41 -6.97 5.91
CA PHE A 71 0.77 -6.79 4.61
C PHE A 71 0.46 -8.13 3.95
N LEU A 72 1.41 -9.08 3.98
CA LEU A 72 1.20 -10.43 3.44
C LEU A 72 0.06 -11.17 4.16
N TYR A 73 0.03 -11.12 5.49
CA TYR A 73 -1.03 -11.75 6.27
C TYR A 73 -2.41 -11.21 5.90
N ARG A 74 -2.57 -9.88 5.86
CA ARG A 74 -3.84 -9.24 5.49
C ARG A 74 -4.21 -9.47 4.03
N PHE A 75 -3.23 -9.62 3.15
CA PHE A 75 -3.46 -9.95 1.75
C PHE A 75 -4.00 -11.37 1.57
N THR A 76 -3.64 -12.32 2.45
CA THR A 76 -4.07 -13.73 2.35
C THR A 76 -5.36 -14.07 3.09
N VAL A 77 -5.88 -13.17 3.92
CA VAL A 77 -7.08 -13.41 4.74
C VAL A 77 -8.23 -12.62 4.14
N GLU A 78 -9.20 -13.33 3.55
CA GLU A 78 -10.48 -12.78 3.08
C GLU A 78 -11.36 -12.24 4.22
#